data_AF-A0A9E6JRU2-F1
#
_entry.id   AF-A0A9E6JRU2-F1
#
_cell.length_a   1.000
_cell.length_b   1.000
_cell.length_c   1.000
_cell.angle_alpha   90.00
_cell.angle_beta   90.00
_cell.angle_gamma   90.00
#
_symmetry.space_group_name_H-M   'P 1'
#
loop_
_entity.id
_entity.type
_entity.pdbx_description
1 polymer ?
#
loop_
_entity_poly.entity_id
_entity_poly.type
_entity_poly.pdbx_seq_one_letter_code
_entity_poly.pdbx_strand_id
1 'polypeptide(L)' 'DFLKDETEAYYKKTKITTQILELRNIIKVSSLIIEGAIKRRESRGLHFTTDYPKSDDKHFLVDTVLRSF' A
#
# COMPACT_ATOMS: atom_id res chain seq x y z
N ASP A 1 -1.18 -5.29 -9.07
CA ASP A 1 -2.07 -4.89 -10.18
C ASP A 1 -3.15 -5.90 -10.48
N PHE A 2 -2.84 -7.16 -10.78
CA PHE A 2 -3.83 -8.21 -11.08
C PHE A 2 -5.09 -8.22 -10.18
N LEU A 3 -4.94 -8.34 -8.84
CA LEU A 3 -6.07 -8.40 -7.92
C LEU A 3 -6.93 -7.12 -7.92
N LYS A 4 -6.30 -5.96 -8.10
CA LYS A 4 -7.02 -4.68 -8.19
C LYS A 4 -7.87 -4.66 -9.45
N ASP A 5 -7.29 -5.03 -10.59
CA ASP A 5 -7.99 -5.02 -11.88
C ASP A 5 -9.12 -6.05 -11.91
N GLU A 6 -8.90 -7.24 -11.35
CA GLU A 6 -9.92 -8.27 -11.20
C GLU A 6 -11.07 -7.82 -10.29
N THR A 7 -10.75 -7.22 -9.14
CA THR A 7 -11.77 -6.71 -8.20
C THR A 7 -12.57 -5.56 -8.81
N GLU A 8 -11.92 -4.65 -9.55
CA GLU A 8 -12.60 -3.56 -10.27
C GLU A 8 -13.49 -4.09 -11.41
N ALA A 9 -13.03 -5.11 -12.14
CA ALA A 9 -13.84 -5.77 -13.16
C ALA A 9 -15.07 -6.47 -12.55
N TYR A 10 -14.90 -7.13 -11.42
CA TYR A 10 -15.99 -7.78 -10.69
C TYR A 10 -16.99 -6.75 -10.12
N TYR A 11 -16.50 -5.67 -9.53
CA TYR A 11 -17.30 -4.55 -9.03
C TYR A 11 -18.18 -3.94 -10.12
N LYS A 12 -17.66 -3.79 -11.35
CA LYS A 12 -18.41 -3.25 -12.49
C LYS A 12 -19.47 -4.20 -13.07
N LYS A 13 -19.28 -5.52 -12.92
CA LYS A 13 -20.14 -6.55 -13.54
C LYS A 13 -21.24 -7.08 -12.62
N THR A 14 -21.17 -6.79 -11.33
CA THR A 14 -22.06 -7.39 -10.32
C THR A 14 -22.86 -6.35 -9.56
N LYS A 15 -23.92 -6.79 -8.88
CA LYS A 15 -24.66 -5.93 -7.95
C LYS A 15 -23.72 -5.55 -6.80
N ILE A 16 -23.59 -4.26 -6.54
CA ILE A 16 -22.74 -3.75 -5.47
C ILE A 16 -23.23 -4.29 -4.12
N THR A 17 -22.32 -4.91 -3.37
CA THR A 17 -22.53 -5.34 -1.99
C THR A 17 -21.44 -4.78 -1.09
N THR A 18 -21.69 -4.77 0.22
CA THR A 18 -20.71 -4.34 1.23
C THR A 18 -19.41 -5.14 1.13
N GLN A 19 -19.49 -6.45 0.93
CA GLN A 19 -18.31 -7.32 0.86
C GLN A 19 -17.38 -6.96 -0.31
N ILE A 20 -17.93 -6.56 -1.45
CA ILE A 20 -17.12 -6.16 -2.61
C ILE A 20 -16.43 -4.81 -2.33
N LEU A 21 -17.12 -3.88 -1.66
CA LEU A 21 -16.53 -2.60 -1.27
C LEU A 21 -15.41 -2.79 -0.23
N GLU A 22 -15.61 -3.66 0.75
CA GLU A 22 -14.59 -4.01 1.74
C GLU A 22 -13.35 -4.63 1.07
N LEU A 23 -13.54 -5.59 0.17
CA LEU A 23 -12.44 -6.19 -0.59
C LEU A 23 -11.66 -5.13 -1.39
N ARG A 24 -12.36 -4.24 -2.08
CA ARG A 24 -11.76 -3.14 -2.84
C ARG A 24 -10.93 -2.23 -1.95
N ASN A 25 -11.44 -1.88 -0.77
CA ASN A 25 -10.74 -1.02 0.19
C ASN A 25 -9.49 -1.69 0.77
N ILE A 26 -9.58 -2.99 1.12
CA ILE A 26 -8.43 -3.75 1.61
C ILE A 26 -7.31 -3.77 0.56
N ILE A 27 -7.64 -4.11 -0.68
CA ILE A 27 -6.65 -4.15 -1.78
C ILE A 27 -6.01 -2.77 -1.97
N LYS A 28 -6.80 -1.69 -1.91
CA LYS A 28 -6.31 -0.31 -2.01
C LYS A 28 -5.34 0.03 -0.88
N VAL A 29 -5.72 -0.24 0.38
CA VAL A 29 -4.87 0.02 1.56
C VAL A 29 -3.58 -0.82 1.50
N SER A 30 -3.68 -2.10 1.15
CA SER A 30 -2.51 -2.96 0.98
C SER A 30 -1.54 -2.43 -0.07
N SER A 31 -2.05 -1.91 -1.19
CA SER A 31 -1.19 -1.30 -2.22
C SER A 31 -0.42 -0.08 -1.72
N LEU A 32 -1.07 0.77 -0.91
CA LEU A 32 -0.42 1.94 -0.29
C LEU A 32 0.64 1.54 0.73
N ILE A 33 0.39 0.51 1.54
CA ILE A 33 1.37 -0.02 2.49
C ILE A 33 2.62 -0.52 1.75
N ILE A 34 2.42 -1.30 0.68
CA ILE A 34 3.52 -1.85 -0.13
C ILE A 34 4.31 -0.71 -0.81
N GLU A 35 3.63 0.25 -1.43
CA GLU A 35 4.28 1.41 -2.05
C GLU A 35 5.08 2.23 -1.03
N GLY A 36 4.52 2.43 0.17
CA GLY A 36 5.18 3.12 1.26
C GLY A 36 6.45 2.40 1.72
N ALA A 37 6.38 1.08 1.89
CA ALA A 37 7.51 0.25 2.27
C ALA A 37 8.63 0.27 1.21
N ILE A 38 8.28 0.21 -0.08
CA ILE A 38 9.26 0.27 -1.20
C ILE A 38 9.95 1.64 -1.27
N LYS A 39 9.20 2.73 -1.06
CA LYS A 39 9.74 4.09 -1.09
C LYS A 39 10.65 4.39 0.11
N ARG A 40 10.41 3.76 1.27
CA ARG A 40 11.18 4.00 2.50
C ARG A 40 12.43 3.11 2.58
N ARG A 41 13.52 3.57 1.98
CA ARG A 41 14.81 2.88 1.90
C ARG A 41 15.68 3.08 3.16
N GLU A 42 15.10 2.76 4.30
CA GLU A 42 15.77 2.70 5.59
C GLU A 42 15.10 1.64 6.46
N SER A 43 15.68 1.36 7.63
CA SER A 43 15.02 0.59 8.68
C SER A 43 14.78 1.46 9.91
N ARG A 44 13.53 1.57 10.34
CA ARG A 44 13.12 2.39 11.48
C ARG A 44 11.90 1.81 12.18
N GLY A 45 12.00 1.58 13.48
CA GLY A 45 10.91 1.00 14.28
C GLY A 45 10.50 -0.36 13.76
N LEU A 46 9.23 -0.53 13.38
CA LEU A 46 8.68 -1.78 12.85
C LEU A 46 8.90 -1.99 11.35
N HIS A 47 9.36 -0.96 10.61
CA HIS A 47 9.74 -1.09 9.21
C HIS A 47 11.21 -1.49 9.12
N PHE A 48 11.48 -2.73 8.69
CA PHE A 48 12.84 -3.25 8.51
C PHE A 48 13.01 -3.83 7.11
N THR A 49 14.14 -3.53 6.48
CA THR A 49 14.53 -4.06 5.18
C THR A 49 16.01 -4.44 5.18
N THR A 50 16.34 -5.60 4.62
CA THR A 50 17.71 -6.14 4.58
C THR A 50 18.65 -5.30 3.73
N ASP A 51 18.13 -4.61 2.71
CA ASP A 51 18.91 -3.79 1.80
C ASP A 51 19.36 -2.47 2.45
N TYR A 52 18.59 -1.99 3.44
CA TYR A 52 18.84 -0.74 4.16
C TYR A 52 18.64 -0.96 5.67
N PRO A 53 19.55 -1.68 6.35
CA PRO A 53 19.33 -2.16 7.72
C PRO A 53 19.44 -1.08 8.81
N LYS A 54 19.81 0.15 8.45
CA LYS A 54 19.98 1.29 9.36
C LYS A 54 18.94 2.37 9.08
N SER A 55 18.69 3.22 10.07
CA SER A 55 17.94 4.46 9.91
C SER A 55 18.76 5.49 9.12
N ASP A 56 18.11 6.28 8.29
CA ASP A 56 18.70 7.37 7.51
C ASP A 56 17.95 8.67 7.80
N ASP A 57 18.42 9.38 8.81
CA ASP A 57 17.83 10.65 9.24
C ASP A 57 18.01 11.77 8.21
N LYS A 58 18.97 11.65 7.29
CA LYS A 58 19.24 12.69 6.29
C LYS A 58 18.16 12.73 5.22
N HIS A 59 17.65 11.57 4.80
CA HIS A 59 16.68 11.47 3.71
C HIS A 59 15.27 11.05 4.16
N PHE A 60 15.13 10.35 5.29
CA PHE A 60 13.88 9.70 5.70
C PHE A 60 13.36 10.12 7.08
N LEU A 61 13.93 11.16 7.71
CA LEU A 61 13.35 11.79 8.91
C LEU A 61 12.13 12.68 8.57
N VAL A 62 11.21 12.12 7.80
CA VAL A 62 9.96 12.72 7.35
C VAL A 62 8.90 11.63 7.23
N ASP A 63 7.63 12.05 7.26
CA ASP A 63 6.50 11.16 7.06
C ASP A 63 6.39 10.72 5.59
N THR A 64 6.06 9.46 5.38
CA THR A 64 5.71 8.96 4.05
C THR A 64 4.26 9.35 3.75
N VAL A 65 4.06 10.35 2.89
CA VAL A 65 2.71 10.78 2.47
C VAL A 65 2.40 10.19 1.09
N LEU A 66 1.38 9.34 1.03
CA LEU A 66 0.84 8.78 -0.22
C LEU A 66 -0.60 9.23 -0.42
N ARG A 67 -0.99 9.38 -1.68
CA ARG A 67 -2.37 9.65 -2.07
C ARG A 67 -2.76 8.69 -3.16
N SER A 68 -3.88 8.02 -2.97
CA SER A 68 -4.50 7.27 -4.04
C SER A 68 -5.84 7.88 -4.39
N PHE A 69 -5.94 8.36 -5.62
CA PHE A 69 -7.19 8.79 -6.24
C PHE A 69 -8.00 7.58 -6.71
#